data_AF-A0A2N1U6E9-F1
#
_entry.id   AF-A0A2N1U6E9-F1
#
_cell.length_a   1.000
_cell.length_b   1.000
_cell.length_c   1.000
_cell.angle_alpha   90.00
_cell.angle_beta   90.00
_cell.angle_gamma   90.00
#
_symmetry.space_group_name_H-M   'P 1'
#
loop_
_entity.id
_entity.type
_entity.pdbx_description
1 polymer ?
#
loop_
_entity_poly.entity_id
_entity_poly.type
_entity_poly.pdbx_seq_one_letter_code
_entity_poly.pdbx_strand_id
1 'polypeptide(L)'
;MGNWLDWIKEKLGMDQGSSAPASARKPANARGAAARPARSAAAETDEQAFDRFCAQGNDANALLAPGKYAEAARAFTAIVDGQMARKKIDTYLMAKATLGVMLAYVQLGEFQEAHSIWTCGDESHWRIGTLSIDEGALSVSDTILYMQLTAFLHSLSAGDKGQATVAVNTVCNTLCNYYQENEPDLLSEMLNQWRLYLGEIYEKKVPPEAQQELRTFSAQAGVKPSGYGKLKFIRFPESWESPGDVVDVIHPSS
;
A
#
# COMPACT_ATOMS: atom_id res chain seq x y z
N MET A 1 14.45 1.58 -15.53
CA MET A 1 13.22 1.49 -14.73
C MET A 1 12.33 0.52 -15.46
N GLY A 2 12.19 -0.71 -14.94
CA GLY A 2 11.20 -1.65 -15.47
C GLY A 2 9.82 -1.02 -15.38
N ASN A 3 8.95 -1.33 -16.33
CA ASN A 3 7.60 -0.79 -16.35
C ASN A 3 6.85 -1.33 -15.13
N TRP A 4 6.72 -0.50 -14.08
CA TRP A 4 6.01 -0.80 -12.83
C TRP A 4 4.62 -1.43 -13.06
N LEU A 5 3.97 -1.08 -14.18
CA LEU A 5 2.70 -1.67 -14.61
C LEU A 5 2.82 -3.16 -15.01
N ASP A 6 3.95 -3.58 -15.58
CA ASP A 6 4.17 -4.98 -15.97
C ASP A 6 4.42 -5.85 -14.74
N TRP A 7 5.09 -5.32 -13.72
CA TRP A 7 5.24 -5.99 -12.42
C TRP A 7 3.90 -6.13 -11.67
N ILE A 8 3.04 -5.10 -11.70
CA ILE A 8 1.68 -5.19 -11.11
C ILE A 8 0.85 -6.27 -11.81
N LYS A 9 0.91 -6.36 -13.15
CA LYS A 9 0.23 -7.42 -13.91
C LYS A 9 0.74 -8.81 -13.54
N GLU A 10 2.05 -8.97 -13.41
CA GLU A 10 2.68 -10.23 -12.96
C GLU A 10 2.17 -10.64 -11.56
N LYS A 11 2.13 -9.71 -10.61
CA LYS A 11 1.71 -9.99 -9.22
C LYS A 11 0.22 -10.20 -9.02
N LEU A 12 -0.62 -9.57 -9.83
CA LEU A 12 -2.06 -9.82 -9.86
C LEU A 12 -2.42 -11.11 -10.60
N GLY A 13 -1.44 -11.90 -11.05
CA GLY A 13 -1.68 -13.17 -11.73
C GLY A 13 -2.22 -13.01 -13.15
N MET A 14 -2.03 -11.83 -13.76
CA MET A 14 -2.49 -11.52 -15.12
C MET A 14 -1.49 -11.98 -16.20
N ASP A 15 -0.33 -12.52 -15.81
CA ASP A 15 0.60 -13.26 -16.68
C ASP A 15 1.16 -14.47 -15.92
N GLN A 16 0.94 -15.69 -16.44
CA GLN A 16 1.46 -16.92 -15.81
C GLN A 16 2.91 -17.19 -16.24
N GLY A 17 3.84 -17.23 -15.28
CA GLY A 17 5.22 -17.66 -15.53
C GLY A 17 6.09 -17.75 -14.27
N SER A 18 5.96 -18.86 -13.54
CA SER A 18 6.70 -19.19 -12.30
C SER A 18 8.19 -19.53 -12.53
N SER A 19 9.09 -19.09 -11.62
CA SER A 19 9.99 -20.00 -10.87
C SER A 19 10.87 -19.29 -9.83
N ALA A 20 10.99 -19.91 -8.66
CA ALA A 20 11.85 -19.54 -7.52
C ALA A 20 13.10 -20.44 -7.44
N PRO A 21 14.06 -20.13 -6.53
CA PRO A 21 14.85 -21.20 -5.92
C PRO A 21 14.87 -21.17 -4.38
N ALA A 22 15.10 -22.37 -3.84
CA ALA A 22 14.96 -22.78 -2.46
C ALA A 22 16.20 -22.56 -1.57
N SER A 23 15.91 -22.55 -0.26
CA SER A 23 16.80 -22.49 0.90
C SER A 23 17.52 -23.82 1.20
N ALA A 24 18.67 -23.74 1.90
CA ALA A 24 19.15 -24.82 2.77
C ALA A 24 19.89 -24.27 4.01
N ARG A 25 19.43 -24.71 5.19
CA ARG A 25 20.04 -24.53 6.54
C ARG A 25 20.50 -25.89 7.08
N LYS A 26 21.57 -25.93 7.89
CA LYS A 26 21.81 -26.79 9.09
C LYS A 26 23.28 -26.64 9.61
N PRO A 27 23.67 -27.12 10.83
CA PRO A 27 23.28 -26.65 12.17
C PRO A 27 24.45 -26.51 13.20
N ALA A 28 24.12 -25.92 14.37
CA ALA A 28 24.53 -26.18 15.77
C ALA A 28 25.99 -26.46 16.23
N ASN A 29 26.42 -25.72 17.29
CA ASN A 29 27.08 -26.16 18.56
C ASN A 29 27.77 -24.93 19.21
N ALA A 30 28.10 -24.80 20.50
CA ALA A 30 27.66 -25.36 21.78
C ALA A 30 28.35 -24.48 22.88
N ARG A 31 27.67 -24.33 24.03
CA ARG A 31 28.14 -24.03 25.41
C ARG A 31 29.45 -23.24 25.67
N GLY A 32 29.29 -22.16 26.43
CA GLY A 32 30.32 -21.60 27.31
C GLY A 32 29.69 -20.68 28.36
N ALA A 33 29.62 -21.11 29.62
CA ALA A 33 29.10 -20.34 30.74
C ALA A 33 30.24 -19.56 31.41
N ALA A 34 30.12 -18.24 31.52
CA ALA A 34 31.00 -17.41 32.34
C ALA A 34 30.24 -16.21 32.94
N ALA A 35 30.51 -15.99 34.23
CA ALA A 35 30.33 -14.80 35.07
C ALA A 35 29.19 -13.81 34.74
N ARG A 36 28.18 -13.74 35.62
CA ARG A 36 27.10 -12.74 35.61
C ARG A 36 27.66 -11.32 35.85
N PRO A 37 27.64 -10.43 34.86
CA PRO A 37 27.69 -8.99 35.10
C PRO A 37 26.29 -8.54 35.54
N ALA A 38 26.19 -7.33 36.10
CA ALA A 38 24.91 -6.66 36.34
C ALA A 38 24.00 -6.82 35.11
N ARG A 39 22.73 -7.20 35.32
CA ARG A 39 21.73 -7.41 34.25
C ARG A 39 21.67 -6.15 33.37
N SER A 40 22.47 -6.10 32.30
CA SER A 40 22.12 -5.28 31.16
C SER A 40 20.80 -5.84 30.68
N ALA A 41 19.83 -4.98 30.34
CA ALA A 41 18.70 -5.43 29.56
C ALA A 41 19.30 -6.19 28.36
N ALA A 42 18.94 -7.45 28.19
CA ALA A 42 19.38 -8.20 27.02
C ALA A 42 18.96 -7.39 25.79
N ALA A 43 19.88 -7.14 24.86
CA ALA A 43 19.54 -6.46 23.63
C ALA A 43 18.40 -7.24 22.95
N GLU A 44 17.33 -6.53 22.60
CA GLU A 44 16.18 -7.10 21.90
C GLU A 44 16.65 -7.77 20.60
N THR A 45 16.16 -8.98 20.33
CA THR A 45 16.47 -9.68 19.08
C THR A 45 15.73 -9.03 17.89
N ASP A 46 16.17 -9.33 16.67
CA ASP A 46 15.52 -8.75 15.49
C ASP A 46 14.08 -9.25 15.32
N GLU A 47 13.83 -10.51 15.65
CA GLU A 47 12.49 -11.13 15.70
C GLU A 47 11.59 -10.48 16.74
N GLN A 48 12.07 -10.29 17.98
CA GLN A 48 11.31 -9.61 19.04
C GLN A 48 10.93 -8.18 18.65
N ALA A 49 11.87 -7.46 18.04
CA ALA A 49 11.60 -6.11 17.59
C ALA A 49 10.62 -6.08 16.41
N PHE A 50 10.72 -7.02 15.47
CA PHE A 50 9.77 -7.16 14.36
C PHE A 50 8.36 -7.38 14.90
N ASP A 51 8.17 -8.37 15.78
CA ASP A 51 6.86 -8.69 16.38
C ASP A 51 6.30 -7.49 17.14
N ARG A 52 7.14 -6.75 17.88
CA ARG A 52 6.73 -5.52 18.54
C ARG A 52 6.22 -4.46 17.54
N PHE A 53 6.92 -4.26 16.42
CA PHE A 53 6.48 -3.29 15.41
C PHE A 53 5.20 -3.72 14.70
N CYS A 54 5.00 -5.02 14.45
CA CYS A 54 3.73 -5.53 13.95
C CYS A 54 2.59 -5.29 14.95
N ALA A 55 2.81 -5.55 16.24
CA ALA A 55 1.83 -5.24 17.28
C ALA A 55 1.47 -3.74 17.30
N GLN A 56 2.47 -2.86 17.25
CA GLN A 56 2.26 -1.40 17.15
C GLN A 56 1.51 -1.00 15.88
N GLY A 57 1.80 -1.66 14.76
CA GLY A 57 1.11 -1.44 13.49
C GLY A 57 -0.36 -1.86 13.53
N ASN A 58 -0.67 -2.98 14.18
CA ASN A 58 -2.04 -3.42 14.43
C ASN A 58 -2.80 -2.45 15.36
N ASP A 59 -2.15 -1.97 16.41
CA ASP A 59 -2.71 -0.93 17.28
C ASP A 59 -2.98 0.37 16.50
N ALA A 60 -2.07 0.76 15.60
CA ALA A 60 -2.24 1.92 14.74
C ALA A 60 -3.38 1.74 13.73
N ASN A 61 -3.52 0.55 13.13
CA ASN A 61 -4.67 0.21 12.27
C ASN A 61 -6.00 0.34 13.03
N ALA A 62 -6.05 -0.11 14.29
CA ALA A 62 -7.25 -0.02 15.12
C ALA A 62 -7.72 1.42 15.39
N LEU A 63 -6.82 2.42 15.27
CA LEU A 63 -7.15 3.84 15.37
C LEU A 63 -7.84 4.39 14.11
N LEU A 64 -7.69 3.75 12.95
CA LEU A 64 -8.29 4.22 11.68
C LEU A 64 -9.82 4.08 11.69
N ALA A 65 -10.35 2.94 12.15
CA ALA A 65 -11.79 2.66 12.15
C ALA A 65 -12.65 3.70 12.92
N PRO A 66 -12.28 4.15 14.13
CA PRO A 66 -13.01 5.22 14.83
C PRO A 66 -12.69 6.63 14.33
N GLY A 67 -11.91 6.78 13.25
CA GLY A 67 -11.55 8.08 12.68
C GLY A 67 -10.45 8.84 13.45
N LYS A 68 -9.65 8.15 14.26
CA LYS A 68 -8.55 8.77 15.03
C LYS A 68 -7.28 8.92 14.18
N TYR A 69 -7.43 9.52 13.00
CA TYR A 69 -6.39 9.53 11.98
C TYR A 69 -5.09 10.25 12.41
N ALA A 70 -5.19 11.32 13.20
CA ALA A 70 -4.01 12.01 13.72
C ALA A 70 -3.21 11.16 14.73
N GLU A 71 -3.90 10.33 15.53
CA GLU A 71 -3.24 9.38 16.42
C GLU A 71 -2.61 8.24 15.61
N ALA A 72 -3.32 7.72 14.60
CA ALA A 72 -2.83 6.68 13.71
C ALA A 72 -1.56 7.14 12.95
N ALA A 73 -1.57 8.34 12.37
CA ALA A 73 -0.41 8.91 11.67
C ALA A 73 0.82 8.96 12.59
N ARG A 74 0.67 9.49 13.82
CA ARG A 74 1.76 9.51 14.80
C ARG A 74 2.26 8.12 15.16
N ALA A 75 1.36 7.15 15.33
CA ALA A 75 1.72 5.79 15.67
C ALA A 75 2.52 5.11 14.54
N PHE A 76 2.10 5.25 13.28
CA PHE A 76 2.86 4.73 12.15
C PHE A 76 4.21 5.45 11.95
N THR A 77 4.27 6.77 12.13
CA THR A 77 5.55 7.51 12.09
C THR A 77 6.52 7.01 13.16
N ALA A 78 6.03 6.70 14.37
CA ALA A 78 6.87 6.14 15.43
C ALA A 78 7.49 4.78 15.08
N ILE A 79 6.80 3.95 14.26
CA ILE A 79 7.35 2.69 13.74
C ILE A 79 8.54 2.99 12.81
N VAL A 80 8.39 3.94 11.90
CA VAL A 80 9.47 4.37 11.00
C VAL A 80 10.66 4.92 11.77
N ASP A 81 10.42 5.83 12.70
CA ASP A 81 11.48 6.39 13.56
C ASP A 81 12.20 5.30 14.35
N GLY A 82 11.45 4.31 14.86
CA GLY A 82 11.98 3.14 15.55
C GLY A 82 12.89 2.28 14.67
N GLN A 83 12.51 2.03 13.41
CA GLN A 83 13.33 1.31 12.44
C GLN A 83 14.63 2.07 12.14
N MET A 84 14.53 3.39 11.92
CA MET A 84 15.68 4.25 11.65
C MET A 84 16.66 4.30 12.83
N ALA A 85 16.15 4.42 14.06
CA ALA A 85 16.96 4.45 15.27
C ALA A 85 17.74 3.14 15.49
N ARG A 86 17.16 1.99 15.11
CA ARG A 86 17.81 0.68 15.21
C ARG A 86 18.89 0.46 14.17
N LYS A 87 18.93 1.26 13.08
CA LYS A 87 19.81 1.08 11.92
C LYS A 87 19.72 -0.31 11.28
N LYS A 88 18.58 -0.98 11.48
CA LYS A 88 18.23 -2.27 10.90
C LYS A 88 16.83 -2.11 10.34
N ILE A 89 16.79 -1.82 9.05
CA ILE A 89 15.56 -1.45 8.36
C ILE A 89 14.94 -2.71 7.77
N ASP A 90 13.69 -2.96 8.14
CA ASP A 90 12.85 -3.97 7.53
C ASP A 90 11.92 -3.33 6.49
N THR A 91 12.00 -3.79 5.24
CA THR A 91 11.27 -3.20 4.11
C THR A 91 9.76 -3.40 4.20
N TYR A 92 9.30 -4.51 4.77
CA TYR A 92 7.87 -4.75 5.01
C TYR A 92 7.32 -3.77 6.04
N LEU A 93 8.00 -3.62 7.19
CA LEU A 93 7.56 -2.69 8.23
C LEU A 93 7.58 -1.24 7.74
N MET A 94 8.60 -0.86 6.96
CA MET A 94 8.66 0.47 6.33
C MET A 94 7.53 0.70 5.34
N ALA A 95 7.23 -0.29 4.48
CA ALA A 95 6.15 -0.22 3.52
C ALA A 95 4.78 -0.07 4.21
N LYS A 96 4.48 -0.93 5.20
CA LYS A 96 3.23 -0.90 5.96
C LYS A 96 3.04 0.42 6.71
N ALA A 97 4.08 0.89 7.40
CA ALA A 97 4.02 2.16 8.12
C ALA A 97 3.79 3.33 7.17
N THR A 98 4.52 3.38 6.05
CA THR A 98 4.41 4.45 5.05
C THR A 98 3.01 4.49 4.44
N LEU A 99 2.46 3.33 4.05
CA LEU A 99 1.08 3.22 3.56
C LEU A 99 0.06 3.73 4.60
N GLY A 100 0.24 3.32 5.86
CA GLY A 100 -0.61 3.74 6.98
C GLY A 100 -0.57 5.26 7.22
N VAL A 101 0.61 5.88 7.21
CA VAL A 101 0.77 7.33 7.34
C VAL A 101 0.10 8.07 6.18
N MET A 102 0.33 7.62 4.94
CA MET A 102 -0.29 8.24 3.75
C MET A 102 -1.81 8.20 3.84
N LEU A 103 -2.39 7.03 4.17
CA LEU A 103 -3.83 6.90 4.36
C LEU A 103 -4.34 7.85 5.45
N ALA A 104 -3.68 7.86 6.61
CA ALA A 104 -4.09 8.70 7.73
C ALA A 104 -4.10 10.20 7.37
N TYR A 105 -3.09 10.69 6.67
CA TYR A 105 -3.06 12.08 6.21
C TYR A 105 -4.13 12.40 5.17
N VAL A 106 -4.38 11.50 4.23
CA VAL A 106 -5.50 11.65 3.28
C VAL A 106 -6.83 11.74 4.02
N GLN A 107 -7.05 10.90 5.04
CA GLN A 107 -8.28 10.92 5.84
C GLN A 107 -8.43 12.18 6.71
N LEU A 108 -7.32 12.83 7.08
CA LEU A 108 -7.32 14.13 7.77
C LEU A 108 -7.59 15.31 6.84
N GLY A 109 -7.49 15.12 5.52
CA GLY A 109 -7.49 16.22 4.55
C GLY A 109 -6.12 16.91 4.39
N GLU A 110 -5.08 16.37 5.02
CA GLU A 110 -3.69 16.85 4.96
C GLU A 110 -3.01 16.28 3.70
N PHE A 111 -3.55 16.66 2.54
CA PHE A 111 -3.17 16.06 1.26
C PHE A 111 -1.74 16.39 0.84
N GLN A 112 -1.22 17.55 1.26
CA GLN A 112 0.15 17.97 0.94
C GLN A 112 1.18 17.08 1.65
N GLU A 113 0.90 16.69 2.90
CA GLU A 113 1.70 15.79 3.70
C GLU A 113 1.73 14.41 3.06
N ALA A 114 0.56 13.85 2.71
CA ALA A 114 0.47 12.58 2.00
C ALA A 114 1.21 12.61 0.65
N HIS A 115 1.05 13.68 -0.12
CA HIS A 115 1.75 13.86 -1.39
C HIS A 115 3.27 13.98 -1.18
N SER A 116 3.73 14.70 -0.15
CA SER A 116 5.16 14.86 0.14
C SER A 116 5.86 13.54 0.49
N ILE A 117 5.14 12.64 1.16
CA ILE A 117 5.61 11.27 1.47
C ILE A 117 5.69 10.46 0.18
N TRP A 118 4.63 10.51 -0.62
CA TRP A 118 4.54 9.74 -1.87
C TRP A 118 5.61 10.15 -2.89
N THR A 119 5.83 11.46 -3.07
CA THR A 119 6.80 12.00 -4.05
C THR A 119 8.15 12.35 -3.43
N CYS A 120 8.49 11.77 -2.27
CA CYS A 120 9.72 12.13 -1.58
C CYS A 120 10.97 11.75 -2.40
N GLY A 121 12.02 12.56 -2.27
CA GLY A 121 13.32 12.31 -2.92
C GLY A 121 14.14 11.23 -2.22
N ASP A 122 15.26 10.85 -2.84
CA ASP A 122 16.08 9.70 -2.41
C ASP A 122 16.67 9.82 -0.99
N GLU A 123 16.80 11.04 -0.47
CA GLU A 123 17.30 11.31 0.89
C GLU A 123 16.24 11.13 1.99
N SER A 124 14.97 10.93 1.63
CA SER A 124 13.87 10.78 2.58
C SER A 124 13.75 9.34 3.08
N HIS A 125 13.58 9.14 4.39
CA HIS A 125 13.29 7.80 4.92
C HIS A 125 11.96 7.22 4.39
N TRP A 126 11.02 8.09 4.00
CA TRP A 126 9.79 7.68 3.33
C TRP A 126 10.05 7.00 1.98
N ARG A 127 11.18 7.31 1.33
CA ARG A 127 11.55 6.72 0.04
C ARG A 127 11.75 5.23 0.15
N ILE A 128 12.31 4.77 1.27
CA ILE A 128 12.50 3.35 1.55
C ILE A 128 11.13 2.66 1.59
N GLY A 129 10.15 3.27 2.26
CA GLY A 129 8.80 2.76 2.33
C GLY A 129 8.12 2.70 0.97
N THR A 130 8.09 3.81 0.21
CA THR A 130 7.45 3.85 -1.11
C THR A 130 8.11 2.91 -2.11
N LEU A 131 9.45 2.85 -2.14
CA LEU A 131 10.18 1.90 -2.97
C LEU A 131 9.89 0.45 -2.58
N SER A 132 9.82 0.15 -1.27
CA SER A 132 9.48 -1.20 -0.80
C SER A 132 8.06 -1.61 -1.23
N ILE A 133 7.11 -0.68 -1.27
CA ILE A 133 5.76 -0.94 -1.81
C ILE A 133 5.85 -1.23 -3.31
N ASP A 134 6.58 -0.41 -4.06
CA ASP A 134 6.75 -0.56 -5.52
C ASP A 134 7.49 -1.87 -5.89
N GLU A 135 8.32 -2.40 -5.00
CA GLU A 135 9.02 -3.68 -5.14
C GLU A 135 8.19 -4.89 -4.62
N GLY A 136 7.01 -4.63 -4.05
CA GLY A 136 6.06 -5.65 -3.61
C GLY A 136 6.31 -6.24 -2.24
N ALA A 137 6.75 -5.42 -1.30
CA ALA A 137 6.83 -5.83 0.09
C ALA A 137 5.43 -6.10 0.72
N LEU A 138 4.33 -5.65 0.11
CA LEU A 138 2.99 -5.70 0.70
C LEU A 138 2.10 -6.82 0.14
N SER A 139 1.02 -7.12 0.87
CA SER A 139 -0.05 -8.01 0.38
C SER A 139 -0.74 -7.39 -0.85
N VAL A 140 -1.50 -8.21 -1.58
CA VAL A 140 -2.30 -7.73 -2.72
C VAL A 140 -3.30 -6.66 -2.27
N SER A 141 -3.97 -6.87 -1.15
CA SER A 141 -4.98 -5.94 -0.62
C SER A 141 -4.38 -4.57 -0.26
N ASP A 142 -3.23 -4.57 0.42
CA ASP A 142 -2.50 -3.34 0.74
C ASP A 142 -1.94 -2.66 -0.52
N THR A 143 -1.52 -3.44 -1.52
CA THR A 143 -1.09 -2.91 -2.83
C THR A 143 -2.25 -2.22 -3.55
N ILE A 144 -3.45 -2.81 -3.51
CA ILE A 144 -4.67 -2.20 -4.05
C ILE A 144 -4.98 -0.87 -3.32
N LEU A 145 -4.84 -0.83 -1.99
CA LEU A 145 -4.99 0.41 -1.23
C LEU A 145 -3.97 1.48 -1.66
N TYR A 146 -2.69 1.10 -1.82
CA TYR A 146 -1.66 2.03 -2.29
C TYR A 146 -1.96 2.58 -3.69
N MET A 147 -2.46 1.74 -4.60
CA MET A 147 -2.90 2.17 -5.92
C MET A 147 -4.07 3.14 -5.85
N GLN A 148 -5.04 2.91 -4.96
CA GLN A 148 -6.15 3.85 -4.73
C GLN A 148 -5.65 5.21 -4.23
N LEU A 149 -4.71 5.22 -3.28
CA LEU A 149 -4.10 6.45 -2.78
C LEU A 149 -3.31 7.16 -3.88
N THR A 150 -2.55 6.43 -4.69
CA THR A 150 -1.77 6.98 -5.81
C THR A 150 -2.69 7.64 -6.85
N ALA A 151 -3.78 6.98 -7.25
CA ALA A 151 -4.75 7.57 -8.17
C ALA A 151 -5.38 8.85 -7.59
N PHE A 152 -5.74 8.83 -6.30
CA PHE A 152 -6.27 10.01 -5.62
C PHE A 152 -5.24 11.15 -5.57
N LEU A 153 -4.00 10.89 -5.20
CA LEU A 153 -2.95 11.91 -5.11
C LEU A 153 -2.59 12.50 -6.48
N HIS A 154 -2.57 11.70 -7.54
CA HIS A 154 -2.46 12.21 -8.92
C HIS A 154 -3.61 13.17 -9.25
N SER A 155 -4.84 12.86 -8.82
CA SER A 155 -6.01 13.69 -9.08
C SER A 155 -5.98 15.07 -8.41
N LEU A 156 -5.21 15.19 -7.31
CA LEU A 156 -5.01 16.44 -6.58
C LEU A 156 -3.79 17.24 -7.05
N SER A 157 -2.96 16.67 -7.94
CA SER A 157 -1.74 17.35 -8.37
C SER A 157 -2.07 18.64 -9.14
N ALA A 158 -1.42 19.75 -8.74
CA ALA A 158 -1.62 21.06 -9.37
C ALA A 158 -0.90 21.20 -10.74
N GLY A 159 -0.48 20.09 -11.33
CA GLY A 159 0.31 20.02 -12.55
C GLY A 159 -0.52 20.03 -13.83
N ASP A 160 0.04 19.45 -14.89
CA ASP A 160 -0.63 19.29 -16.18
C ASP A 160 -1.84 18.35 -16.05
N LYS A 161 -3.05 18.88 -16.32
CA LYS A 161 -4.30 18.12 -16.22
C LYS A 161 -4.33 16.90 -17.14
N GLY A 162 -3.67 16.96 -18.30
CA GLY A 162 -3.55 15.83 -19.22
C GLY A 162 -2.69 14.71 -18.64
N GLN A 163 -1.53 15.04 -18.09
CA GLN A 163 -0.67 14.07 -17.41
C GLN A 163 -1.36 13.44 -16.19
N ALA A 164 -2.03 14.25 -15.37
CA ALA A 164 -2.82 13.75 -14.24
C ALA A 164 -3.93 12.80 -14.71
N THR A 165 -4.61 13.12 -15.80
CA THR A 165 -5.66 12.27 -16.39
C THR A 165 -5.09 10.93 -16.86
N VAL A 166 -3.97 10.94 -17.57
CA VAL A 166 -3.31 9.70 -18.03
C VAL A 166 -2.91 8.83 -16.85
N ALA A 167 -2.34 9.42 -15.80
CA ALA A 167 -1.94 8.68 -14.61
C ALA A 167 -3.14 8.08 -13.87
N VAL A 168 -4.20 8.88 -13.63
CA VAL A 168 -5.43 8.41 -12.99
C VAL A 168 -6.08 7.31 -13.81
N ASN A 169 -6.21 7.48 -15.13
CA ASN A 169 -6.80 6.47 -16.01
C ASN A 169 -6.01 5.16 -15.98
N THR A 170 -4.67 5.25 -16.07
CA THR A 170 -3.80 4.08 -16.04
C THR A 170 -3.99 3.26 -14.77
N VAL A 171 -3.94 3.92 -13.61
CA VAL A 171 -4.09 3.23 -12.31
C VAL A 171 -5.51 2.72 -12.11
N CYS A 172 -6.53 3.52 -12.45
CA CYS A 172 -7.92 3.11 -12.28
C CYS A 172 -8.34 1.99 -13.22
N ASN A 173 -7.78 1.91 -14.44
CA ASN A 173 -8.01 0.80 -15.35
C ASN A 173 -7.53 -0.53 -14.72
N THR A 174 -6.30 -0.55 -14.20
CA THR A 174 -5.76 -1.72 -13.50
C THR A 174 -6.61 -2.11 -12.28
N LEU A 175 -7.01 -1.13 -11.46
CA LEU A 175 -7.91 -1.38 -10.34
C LEU A 175 -9.25 -1.97 -10.79
N CYS A 176 -9.85 -1.43 -11.85
CA CYS A 176 -11.13 -1.93 -12.34
C CYS A 176 -11.01 -3.34 -12.93
N ASN A 177 -9.92 -3.69 -13.61
CA ASN A 177 -9.66 -5.06 -14.05
C ASN A 177 -9.59 -6.02 -12.85
N TYR A 178 -8.82 -5.64 -11.81
CA TYR A 178 -8.72 -6.42 -10.58
C TYR A 178 -10.11 -6.67 -9.94
N TYR A 179 -10.91 -5.62 -9.77
CA TYR A 179 -12.26 -5.75 -9.20
C TYR A 179 -13.19 -6.54 -10.12
N GLN A 180 -13.10 -6.40 -11.44
CA GLN A 180 -13.92 -7.18 -12.36
C GLN A 180 -13.66 -8.69 -12.25
N GLU A 181 -12.40 -9.09 -12.06
CA GLU A 181 -12.00 -10.49 -11.99
C GLU A 181 -12.20 -11.10 -10.60
N ASN A 182 -11.87 -10.36 -9.54
CA ASN A 182 -11.77 -10.91 -8.18
C ASN A 182 -12.94 -10.53 -7.28
N GLU A 183 -13.54 -9.36 -7.50
CA GLU A 183 -14.55 -8.79 -6.59
C GLU A 183 -15.60 -7.94 -7.35
N PRO A 184 -16.37 -8.56 -8.27
CA PRO A 184 -17.22 -7.84 -9.22
C PRO A 184 -18.29 -6.97 -8.53
N ASP A 185 -18.70 -7.33 -7.31
CA ASP A 185 -19.64 -6.55 -6.49
C ASP A 185 -19.11 -5.15 -6.12
N LEU A 186 -17.79 -4.96 -6.11
CA LEU A 186 -17.13 -3.69 -5.80
C LEU A 186 -16.76 -2.88 -7.04
N LEU A 187 -16.94 -3.43 -8.25
CA LEU A 187 -16.55 -2.76 -9.49
C LEU A 187 -17.31 -1.44 -9.71
N SER A 188 -18.61 -1.39 -9.40
CA SER A 188 -19.40 -0.16 -9.54
C SER A 188 -18.87 0.95 -8.62
N GLU A 189 -18.43 0.61 -7.41
CA GLU A 189 -17.81 1.56 -6.48
C GLU A 189 -16.48 2.07 -7.03
N MET A 190 -15.61 1.19 -7.56
CA MET A 190 -14.34 1.63 -8.14
C MET A 190 -14.53 2.55 -9.35
N LEU A 191 -15.52 2.26 -10.22
CA LEU A 191 -15.89 3.13 -11.33
C LEU A 191 -16.36 4.51 -10.86
N ASN A 192 -17.06 4.58 -9.72
CA ASN A 192 -17.42 5.85 -9.10
C ASN A 192 -16.20 6.61 -8.61
N GLN A 193 -15.24 5.94 -7.96
CA GLN A 193 -13.99 6.56 -7.51
C GLN A 193 -13.17 7.10 -8.69
N TRP A 194 -13.02 6.33 -9.77
CA TRP A 194 -12.36 6.81 -11.00
C TRP A 194 -13.02 8.09 -11.52
N ARG A 195 -14.36 8.12 -11.59
CA ARG A 195 -15.08 9.32 -12.02
C ARG A 195 -14.88 10.50 -11.08
N LEU A 196 -14.81 10.27 -9.77
CA LEU A 196 -14.54 11.32 -8.78
C LEU A 196 -13.13 11.90 -8.97
N TYR A 197 -12.11 11.07 -9.17
CA TYR A 197 -10.74 11.52 -9.43
C TYR A 197 -10.65 12.40 -10.68
N LEU A 198 -11.30 12.00 -11.78
CA LEU A 198 -11.39 12.88 -12.96
C LEU A 198 -12.14 14.18 -12.63
N GLY A 199 -13.17 14.10 -11.79
CA GLY A 199 -13.88 15.26 -11.25
C GLY A 199 -12.96 16.23 -10.50
N GLU A 200 -12.05 15.73 -9.67
CA GLU A 200 -11.10 16.56 -8.93
C GLU A 200 -10.12 17.29 -9.87
N ILE A 201 -9.56 16.60 -10.87
CA ILE A 201 -8.64 17.22 -11.86
C ILE A 201 -9.30 18.40 -12.60
N TYR A 202 -10.58 18.25 -12.94
CA TYR A 202 -11.32 19.22 -13.76
C TYR A 202 -12.35 20.04 -12.99
N GLU A 203 -12.25 20.11 -11.66
CA GLU A 203 -13.15 20.90 -10.81
C GLU A 203 -14.64 20.65 -11.15
N LYS A 204 -14.99 19.37 -11.28
CA LYS A 204 -16.31 18.82 -11.63
C LYS A 204 -16.76 19.00 -13.08
N LYS A 205 -16.00 19.71 -13.93
CA LYS A 205 -16.30 19.92 -15.35
C LYS A 205 -15.40 19.05 -16.24
N VAL A 206 -15.52 17.73 -16.09
CA VAL A 206 -14.68 16.76 -16.80
C VAL A 206 -14.99 16.75 -18.29
N PRO A 207 -14.03 17.05 -19.18
CA PRO A 207 -14.28 17.08 -20.61
C PRO A 207 -14.49 15.66 -21.17
N PRO A 208 -15.23 15.51 -22.29
CA PRO A 208 -15.56 14.19 -22.83
C PRO A 208 -14.35 13.30 -23.13
N GLU A 209 -13.23 13.86 -23.57
CA GLU A 209 -12.00 13.15 -23.89
C GLU A 209 -11.36 12.51 -22.65
N ALA A 210 -11.35 13.21 -21.51
CA ALA A 210 -10.79 12.69 -20.26
C ALA A 210 -11.61 11.51 -19.71
N GLN A 211 -12.91 11.43 -20.04
CA GLN A 211 -13.79 10.34 -19.63
C GLN A 211 -13.78 9.14 -20.58
N GLN A 212 -13.04 9.21 -21.70
CA GLN A 212 -13.18 8.21 -22.77
C GLN A 212 -12.83 6.79 -22.31
N GLU A 213 -11.76 6.64 -21.54
CA GLU A 213 -11.32 5.34 -21.02
C GLU A 213 -12.34 4.76 -20.02
N LEU A 214 -12.78 5.56 -19.05
CA LEU A 214 -13.84 5.19 -18.10
C LEU A 214 -15.11 4.73 -18.83
N ARG A 215 -15.56 5.48 -19.85
CA ARG A 215 -16.76 5.12 -20.63
C ARG A 215 -16.57 3.82 -21.39
N THR A 216 -15.39 3.61 -21.98
CA THR A 216 -15.07 2.40 -22.73
C THR A 216 -15.07 1.19 -21.81
N PHE A 217 -14.38 1.27 -20.68
CA PHE A 217 -14.34 0.22 -19.68
C PHE A 217 -15.74 -0.11 -19.16
N SER A 218 -16.49 0.91 -18.72
CA SER A 218 -17.86 0.75 -18.19
C SER A 218 -18.80 0.08 -19.20
N ALA A 219 -18.69 0.44 -20.49
CA ALA A 219 -19.49 -0.19 -21.54
C ALA A 219 -19.10 -1.66 -21.76
N GLN A 220 -17.80 -1.98 -21.75
CA GLN A 220 -17.30 -3.35 -21.91
C GLN A 220 -17.68 -4.25 -20.73
N ALA A 221 -17.58 -3.74 -19.50
CA ALA A 221 -17.95 -4.47 -18.29
C ALA A 221 -19.47 -4.59 -18.09
N GLY A 222 -20.28 -3.81 -18.83
CA GLY A 222 -21.74 -3.77 -18.63
C GLY A 222 -22.18 -3.13 -17.31
N VAL A 223 -21.27 -2.45 -16.60
CA VAL A 223 -21.52 -1.83 -15.29
C VAL A 223 -21.44 -0.32 -15.43
N LYS A 224 -22.47 0.40 -14.96
CA LYS A 224 -22.49 1.87 -14.97
C LYS A 224 -22.08 2.45 -13.61
N PRO A 225 -21.35 3.58 -13.59
CA PRO A 225 -21.11 4.33 -12.35
C PRO A 225 -22.42 4.85 -11.76
N SER A 226 -22.66 4.57 -10.48
CA SER A 226 -23.84 4.98 -9.72
C SER A 226 -23.65 6.36 -9.06
N GLY A 227 -23.81 7.44 -9.82
CA GLY A 227 -23.89 8.81 -9.23
C GLY A 227 -22.58 9.33 -8.59
N TYR A 228 -22.54 10.63 -8.28
CA TYR A 228 -21.35 11.24 -7.66
C TYR A 228 -21.43 10.95 -6.16
N GLY A 229 -20.76 9.88 -5.74
CA GLY A 229 -20.61 9.51 -4.34
C GLY A 229 -19.61 10.41 -3.61
N LYS A 230 -19.34 10.08 -2.34
CA LYS A 230 -18.19 10.62 -1.61
C LYS A 230 -16.94 9.82 -1.97
N LEU A 231 -15.77 10.45 -1.86
CA LEU A 231 -14.49 9.75 -1.87
C LEU A 231 -14.56 8.61 -0.84
N LYS A 232 -14.24 7.40 -1.27
CA LYS A 232 -14.24 6.21 -0.43
C LYS A 232 -13.12 5.29 -0.87
N PHE A 233 -12.19 5.02 0.05
CA PHE A 233 -11.25 3.92 -0.13
C PHE A 233 -12.00 2.61 0.08
N ILE A 234 -11.92 1.72 -0.90
CA ILE A 234 -12.62 0.43 -0.87
C ILE A 234 -11.89 -0.52 0.08
N ARG A 235 -10.57 -0.38 0.17
CA ARG A 235 -9.70 -1.13 1.08
C ARG A 235 -9.25 -0.28 2.26
N PHE A 236 -8.90 -0.99 3.33
CA PHE A 236 -8.21 -0.47 4.50
C PHE A 236 -7.00 -1.37 4.78
N PRO A 237 -5.97 -0.87 5.50
CA PRO A 237 -4.76 -1.63 5.74
C PRO A 237 -5.07 -2.95 6.43
N GLU A 238 -4.49 -4.04 5.93
CA GLU A 238 -4.63 -5.36 6.55
C GLU A 238 -3.84 -5.46 7.85
N SER A 239 -4.08 -6.54 8.60
CA SER A 239 -3.26 -6.91 9.75
C SER A 239 -1.77 -6.94 9.40
N TRP A 240 -0.97 -6.60 10.38
CA TRP A 240 0.48 -6.74 10.34
C TRP A 240 0.80 -8.14 10.82
N GLU A 241 1.40 -8.93 9.94
CA GLU A 241 1.65 -10.36 10.15
C GLU A 241 3.14 -10.62 10.28
N SER A 242 3.50 -11.58 11.13
CA SER A 242 4.87 -12.08 11.18
C SER A 242 5.15 -12.95 9.95
N PRO A 243 6.37 -12.97 9.39
CA PRO A 243 6.73 -13.88 8.29
C PRO A 243 6.46 -15.36 8.59
N GLY A 244 6.32 -15.74 9.87
CA GLY A 244 5.93 -17.09 10.30
C GLY A 244 4.42 -17.36 10.32
N ASP A 245 3.58 -16.32 10.20
CA ASP A 245 2.12 -16.40 10.27
C ASP A 245 1.45 -16.46 8.89
N VAL A 246 2.20 -16.20 7.81
CA VAL A 246 1.74 -16.40 6.44
C VAL A 246 1.70 -17.90 6.17
N VAL A 247 0.62 -18.55 6.60
CA VAL A 247 0.31 -19.92 6.20
C VAL A 247 0.23 -19.93 4.67
N ASP A 248 0.94 -20.84 4.02
CA ASP A 248 0.90 -21.07 2.57
C ASP A 248 -0.56 -21.18 2.06
N VAL A 249 -1.19 -20.05 1.69
CA VAL A 249 -2.50 -20.04 1.02
C VAL A 249 -2.34 -20.28 -0.49
N ILE A 250 -1.11 -20.41 -1.00
CA ILE A 250 -0.85 -20.62 -2.43
C ILE A 250 -0.24 -22.00 -2.69
N HIS A 251 -1.03 -23.04 -2.45
CA HIS A 251 -1.02 -24.23 -3.31
C HIS A 251 -2.44 -24.82 -3.32
N PRO A 252 -3.27 -24.55 -4.36
CA PRO A 252 -4.42 -25.42 -4.60
C PRO A 252 -3.86 -26.84 -4.82
N SER A 253 -4.35 -27.78 -4.01
CA SER A 253 -4.06 -29.20 -4.22
C SER A 253 -4.46 -29.56 -5.64
N SER A 254 -3.50 -30.13 -6.37
CA SER A 254 -3.64 -30.66 -7.73
C SER A 254 -4.77 -31.67 -7.87
#